data_AF-A0AAD0VA40-F1
#
_entry.id   AF-A0AAD0VA40-F1
#
_cell.length_a   1.000
_cell.length_b   1.000
_cell.length_c   1.000
_cell.angle_alpha   90.00
_cell.angle_beta   90.00
_cell.angle_gamma   90.00
#
_symmetry.space_group_name_H-M   'P 1'
#
loop_
_entity.id
_entity.type
_entity.pdbx_description
1 polymer ?
#
loop_
_entity_poly.entity_id
_entity_poly.type
_entity_poly.pdbx_seq_one_letter_code
_entity_poly.pdbx_strand_id
1 'polypeptide(L)'
;MTMTMHTPRNNLPATLMPTDTDMLEEIDAVYEILDAELNSDKSVHDRAKHILKTEPKPLEALAKLFKPYVAQISQRDGLMLGVPEENHLAIAKQLATDWDNSYGADIRREKKAESDSPSP
;
A
#
# COMPACT_ATOMS: atom_id res chain seq x y z
N MET A 1 -22.96 5.71 14.97
CA MET A 1 -23.00 5.26 13.56
C MET A 1 -21.64 5.57 12.99
N THR A 2 -20.88 4.56 12.58
CA THR A 2 -19.63 4.75 11.84
C THR A 2 -19.99 5.18 10.42
N MET A 3 -19.45 6.30 9.94
CA MET A 3 -19.61 6.74 8.55
C MET A 3 -18.32 6.40 7.80
N THR A 4 -18.45 5.73 6.65
CA THR A 4 -17.32 5.57 5.72
C THR A 4 -17.19 6.85 4.91
N MET A 5 -16.10 7.57 5.12
CA MET A 5 -15.71 8.75 4.34
C MET A 5 -14.54 8.39 3.43
N HIS A 6 -14.21 9.27 2.48
CA HIS A 6 -13.05 9.08 1.61
C HIS A 6 -12.09 10.23 1.78
N THR A 7 -10.79 9.96 1.71
CA THR A 7 -9.79 11.01 1.77
C THR A 7 -9.82 11.86 0.51
N PRO A 8 -9.61 13.18 0.62
CA PRO A 8 -9.79 14.10 -0.48
C PRO A 8 -8.74 13.96 -1.59
N ARG A 9 -7.49 13.57 -1.27
CA ARG A 9 -6.42 13.47 -2.28
C ARG A 9 -6.39 12.10 -2.94
N ASN A 10 -6.36 11.05 -2.13
CA ASN A 10 -6.10 9.69 -2.60
C ASN A 10 -7.35 8.81 -2.64
N ASN A 11 -8.52 9.39 -2.32
CA ASN A 11 -9.82 8.69 -2.31
C ASN A 11 -9.78 7.38 -1.50
N LEU A 12 -9.04 7.38 -0.39
CA LEU A 12 -8.90 6.23 0.48
C LEU A 12 -10.13 6.12 1.38
N PRO A 13 -10.79 4.94 1.48
CA PRO A 13 -11.88 4.77 2.41
C PRO A 13 -11.36 4.83 3.86
N ALA A 14 -12.06 5.59 4.69
CA ALA A 14 -11.75 5.80 6.09
C ALA A 14 -13.00 5.59 6.95
N THR A 15 -12.87 4.78 7.99
CA THR A 15 -13.88 4.66 9.04
C THR A 15 -13.65 5.76 10.07
N LEU A 16 -14.54 6.75 10.13
CA LEU A 16 -14.38 7.96 10.97
C LEU A 16 -15.65 8.33 11.75
N MET A 17 -15.47 9.17 12.77
CA MET A 17 -16.56 9.87 13.46
C MET A 17 -16.86 11.21 12.74
N PRO A 18 -18.08 11.77 12.89
CA PRO A 18 -18.53 12.93 12.12
C PRO A 18 -17.72 14.23 12.28
N THR A 19 -16.82 14.31 13.27
CA THR A 19 -16.00 15.50 13.57
C THR A 19 -14.55 15.37 13.09
N ASP A 20 -14.20 14.25 12.46
CA ASP A 20 -12.80 13.85 12.25
C ASP A 20 -12.24 14.32 10.90
N THR A 21 -12.55 15.55 10.48
CA THR A 21 -12.09 16.06 9.17
C THR A 21 -10.55 16.08 9.08
N ASP A 22 -9.88 16.42 10.18
CA ASP A 22 -8.40 16.38 10.27
C ASP A 22 -7.84 14.96 10.06
N MET A 23 -8.59 13.90 10.43
CA MET A 23 -8.12 12.51 10.26
C MET A 23 -8.06 12.07 8.80
N LEU A 24 -8.88 12.63 7.91
CA LEU A 24 -8.78 12.33 6.47
C LEU A 24 -7.48 12.86 5.88
N GLU A 25 -7.04 14.03 6.33
CA GLU A 25 -5.78 14.62 5.89
C GLU A 25 -4.59 13.83 6.42
N GLU A 26 -4.67 13.32 7.65
CA GLU A 26 -3.64 12.45 8.23
C GLU A 26 -3.52 11.12 7.47
N ILE A 27 -4.63 10.51 7.07
CA ILE A 27 -4.61 9.27 6.25
C ILE A 27 -3.94 9.52 4.89
N ASP A 28 -4.28 10.63 4.23
CA ASP A 28 -3.61 11.02 2.99
C ASP A 28 -2.11 11.25 3.22
N ALA A 29 -1.74 11.96 4.28
CA ALA A 29 -0.35 12.26 4.59
C ALA A 29 0.47 10.99 4.82
N VAL A 30 -0.05 10.02 5.58
CA VAL A 30 0.62 8.74 5.81
C VAL A 30 0.82 7.97 4.49
N TYR A 31 -0.18 7.96 3.60
CA TYR A 31 -0.04 7.34 2.29
C TYR A 31 1.08 7.98 1.46
N GLU A 32 1.12 9.31 1.36
CA GLU A 32 2.13 10.03 0.58
C GLU A 32 3.55 9.79 1.09
N ILE A 33 3.72 9.83 2.42
CA ILE A 33 5.02 9.57 3.06
C ILE A 33 5.48 8.16 2.74
N LEU A 34 4.59 7.17 2.83
CA LEU A 34 4.92 5.79 2.50
C LEU A 34 5.25 5.59 1.03
N ASP A 35 4.46 6.17 0.12
CA ASP A 35 4.74 6.03 -1.31
C ASP A 35 6.13 6.60 -1.64
N ALA A 36 6.50 7.74 -1.06
CA ALA A 36 7.84 8.32 -1.24
C ALA A 36 8.96 7.47 -0.59
N GLU A 37 8.79 7.05 0.67
CA GLU A 37 9.81 6.33 1.43
C GLU A 37 10.02 4.91 0.91
N LEU A 38 8.94 4.16 0.65
CA LEU A 38 9.04 2.76 0.22
C LEU A 38 9.56 2.64 -1.21
N ASN A 39 9.24 3.59 -2.12
CA ASN A 39 9.83 3.60 -3.46
C ASN A 39 11.34 3.88 -3.42
N SER A 40 11.83 4.57 -2.38
CA SER A 40 13.25 4.89 -2.19
C SER A 40 14.01 3.77 -1.47
N ASP A 41 13.33 2.89 -0.73
CA ASP A 41 13.94 1.77 -0.03
C ASP A 41 14.15 0.57 -0.97
N LYS A 42 15.42 0.34 -1.34
CA LYS A 42 15.81 -0.77 -2.22
C LYS A 42 15.42 -2.15 -1.67
N SER A 43 15.54 -2.37 -0.35
CA SER A 43 15.22 -3.65 0.27
C SER A 43 13.73 -3.96 0.19
N VAL A 44 12.89 -2.96 0.48
CA VAL A 44 11.43 -3.08 0.31
C VAL A 44 11.08 -3.30 -1.16
N HIS A 45 11.71 -2.54 -2.04
CA HIS A 45 11.45 -2.62 -3.48
C HIS A 45 11.77 -4.00 -4.06
N ASP A 46 12.95 -4.56 -3.75
CA ASP A 46 13.34 -5.91 -4.18
C ASP A 46 12.39 -6.98 -3.63
N ARG A 47 11.97 -6.84 -2.37
CA ARG A 47 11.03 -7.78 -1.74
C ARG A 47 9.63 -7.71 -2.34
N ALA A 48 9.14 -6.51 -2.65
CA ALA A 48 7.86 -6.32 -3.32
C ALA A 48 7.86 -6.90 -4.74
N LYS A 49 8.92 -6.67 -5.52
CA LYS A 49 9.09 -7.30 -6.84
C LYS A 49 9.11 -8.81 -6.75
N HIS A 50 9.80 -9.36 -5.74
CA HIS A 50 9.79 -10.79 -5.49
C HIS A 50 8.36 -11.30 -5.26
N ILE A 51 7.60 -10.65 -4.37
CA ILE A 51 6.18 -10.98 -4.10
C ILE A 51 5.35 -10.96 -5.38
N LEU A 52 5.47 -9.90 -6.19
CA LEU A 52 4.75 -9.78 -7.47
C LEU A 52 5.06 -10.92 -8.44
N LYS A 53 6.28 -11.48 -8.40
CA LYS A 53 6.71 -12.58 -9.27
C LYS A 53 6.25 -13.95 -8.77
N THR A 54 6.33 -14.19 -7.47
CA THR A 54 6.26 -15.55 -6.88
C THR A 54 4.95 -15.87 -6.18
N GLU A 55 4.28 -14.89 -5.59
CA GLU A 55 3.08 -15.15 -4.79
C GLU A 55 1.83 -15.36 -5.66
N PRO A 56 0.95 -16.33 -5.33
CA PRO A 56 -0.30 -16.56 -6.06
C PRO A 56 -1.31 -15.43 -5.83
N LYS A 57 -1.16 -14.68 -4.73
CA LYS A 57 -2.01 -13.54 -4.36
C LYS A 57 -1.13 -12.33 -4.03
N PRO A 58 -0.52 -11.70 -5.06
CA PRO A 58 0.50 -10.68 -4.86
C PRO A 58 -0.02 -9.46 -4.09
N LEU A 59 -1.24 -8.99 -4.37
CA LEU A 59 -1.83 -7.84 -3.66
C LEU A 59 -2.03 -8.09 -2.16
N GLU A 60 -2.49 -9.28 -1.77
CA GLU A 60 -2.66 -9.64 -0.35
C GLU A 60 -1.30 -9.71 0.36
N ALA A 61 -0.27 -10.23 -0.31
CA ALA A 61 1.08 -10.33 0.22
C ALA A 61 1.78 -8.96 0.32
N LEU A 62 1.61 -8.08 -0.67
CA LEU A 62 2.11 -6.71 -0.64
C LEU A 62 1.43 -5.90 0.46
N ALA A 63 0.11 -5.99 0.62
CA ALA A 63 -0.59 -5.29 1.70
C ALA A 63 -0.09 -5.74 3.09
N LYS A 64 0.23 -7.04 3.24
CA LYS A 64 0.87 -7.56 4.47
C LYS A 64 2.30 -7.02 4.66
N LEU A 65 3.06 -6.86 3.58
CA LEU A 65 4.39 -6.26 3.63
C LEU A 65 4.32 -4.79 4.05
N PHE A 66 3.36 -4.02 3.53
CA PHE A 66 3.28 -2.57 3.73
C PHE A 66 2.60 -2.16 5.04
N LYS A 67 1.65 -2.94 5.56
CA LYS A 67 0.90 -2.60 6.79
C LYS A 67 1.79 -2.23 8.01
N PRO A 68 2.89 -2.94 8.31
CA PRO A 68 3.80 -2.55 9.39
C PRO A 68 4.44 -1.17 9.18
N TYR A 69 4.75 -0.80 7.94
CA TYR A 69 5.29 0.53 7.62
C TYR A 69 4.24 1.60 7.83
N VAL A 70 2.97 1.34 7.50
CA VAL A 70 1.86 2.26 7.81
C VAL A 70 1.82 2.55 9.31
N ALA A 71 1.81 1.51 10.14
CA ALA A 71 1.81 1.68 11.59
C ALA A 71 3.05 2.44 12.10
N GLN A 72 4.22 2.19 11.50
CA GLN A 72 5.46 2.88 11.85
C GLN A 72 5.40 4.37 11.53
N ILE A 73 4.91 4.76 10.34
CA ILE A 73 4.79 6.18 9.96
C ILE A 73 3.76 6.90 10.82
N SER A 74 2.58 6.28 11.01
CA SER A 74 1.55 6.82 11.92
C SER A 74 2.12 7.08 13.32
N GLN A 75 2.89 6.14 13.88
CA GLN A 75 3.49 6.31 15.19
C GLN A 75 4.63 7.34 15.21
N ARG A 76 5.53 7.30 14.21
CA ARG A 76 6.72 8.17 14.12
C ARG A 76 6.34 9.64 14.01
N ASP A 77 5.36 9.92 13.16
CA ASP A 77 4.98 11.29 12.79
C ASP A 77 3.77 11.79 13.59
N GLY A 78 3.23 10.96 14.50
CA GLY A 78 2.09 11.30 15.35
C GLY A 78 0.78 11.47 14.56
N LEU A 79 0.68 10.82 13.40
CA LEU A 79 -0.48 10.86 12.51
C LEU A 79 -1.40 9.68 12.80
N MET A 80 -2.69 9.83 12.50
CA MET A 80 -3.70 8.79 12.63
C MET A 80 -3.90 8.31 14.08
N LEU A 81 -3.68 9.18 15.06
CA LEU A 81 -3.89 8.84 16.48
C LEU A 81 -5.39 8.64 16.75
N GLY A 82 -5.74 7.45 17.24
CA GLY A 82 -7.14 7.07 17.49
C GLY A 82 -7.91 6.62 16.25
N VAL A 83 -7.24 6.55 15.08
CA VAL A 83 -7.83 6.02 13.86
C VAL A 83 -7.90 4.48 13.94
N PRO A 84 -9.00 3.85 13.49
CA PRO A 84 -9.11 2.39 13.48
C PRO A 84 -8.02 1.72 12.65
N GLU A 85 -7.53 0.58 13.12
CA GLU A 85 -6.50 -0.22 12.42
C GLU A 85 -6.95 -0.68 11.01
N GLU A 86 -8.26 -0.73 10.77
CA GLU A 86 -8.84 -0.99 9.45
C GLU A 86 -8.37 0.02 8.39
N ASN A 87 -8.16 1.29 8.77
CA ASN A 87 -7.66 2.32 7.86
C ASN A 87 -6.17 2.08 7.52
N HIS A 88 -5.37 1.51 8.43
CA HIS A 88 -4.00 1.11 8.11
C HIS A 88 -3.98 0.02 7.03
N LEU A 89 -4.92 -0.93 7.12
CA LEU A 89 -5.07 -1.97 6.10
C LEU A 89 -5.56 -1.39 4.77
N ALA A 90 -6.44 -0.39 4.79
CA ALA A 90 -6.90 0.30 3.58
C ALA A 90 -5.74 0.99 2.85
N ILE A 91 -4.91 1.76 3.57
CA ILE A 91 -3.69 2.40 3.02
C ILE A 91 -2.76 1.35 2.42
N ALA A 92 -2.46 0.28 3.17
CA ALA A 92 -1.56 -0.77 2.70
C ALA A 92 -2.07 -1.50 1.45
N LYS A 93 -3.39 -1.70 1.33
CA LYS A 93 -4.02 -2.29 0.13
C LYS A 93 -3.93 -1.36 -1.06
N GLN A 94 -4.16 -0.06 -0.87
CA GLN A 94 -4.03 0.91 -1.95
C GLN A 94 -2.59 0.96 -2.47
N LEU A 95 -1.60 1.09 -1.58
CA LEU A 95 -0.18 1.01 -1.94
C LEU A 95 0.16 -0.28 -2.69
N ALA A 96 -0.37 -1.42 -2.26
CA ALA A 96 -0.19 -2.70 -2.96
C ALA A 96 -0.75 -2.67 -4.40
N THR A 97 -1.91 -2.07 -4.60
CA THR A 97 -2.51 -1.90 -5.92
C THR A 97 -1.68 -0.96 -6.79
N ASP A 98 -1.22 0.17 -6.27
CA ASP A 98 -0.43 1.13 -7.03
C ASP A 98 0.94 0.58 -7.44
N TRP A 99 1.53 -0.25 -6.58
CA TRP A 99 2.75 -0.98 -6.89
C TRP A 99 2.56 -2.08 -7.95
N ASP A 100 1.46 -2.86 -7.90
CA ASP A 100 1.16 -3.82 -8.97
C ASP A 100 0.86 -3.12 -10.31
N ASN A 101 0.22 -1.95 -10.27
CA ASN A 101 -0.01 -1.14 -11.47
C ASN A 101 1.31 -0.62 -12.06
N SER A 102 2.23 -0.16 -11.21
CA SER A 102 3.50 0.42 -11.63
C SER A 102 4.52 -0.63 -12.10
N TYR A 103 4.60 -1.77 -11.41
CA TYR A 103 5.66 -2.77 -11.63
C TYR A 103 5.13 -4.12 -12.12
N GLY A 104 3.88 -4.45 -11.84
CA GLY A 104 3.32 -5.77 -12.14
C GLY A 104 3.20 -6.06 -13.64
N ALA A 105 2.99 -5.03 -14.47
CA ALA A 105 2.94 -5.20 -15.93
C ALA A 105 4.25 -5.72 -16.50
N ASP A 106 5.38 -5.15 -16.09
CA ASP A 106 6.71 -5.56 -16.53
C ASP A 106 7.07 -6.95 -16.01
N ILE A 107 6.78 -7.24 -14.73
CA ILE A 107 7.03 -8.56 -14.14
C ILE A 107 6.21 -9.66 -14.83
N ARG A 108 4.94 -9.39 -15.18
CA ARG A 108 4.10 -10.32 -15.94
C ARG A 108 4.67 -10.56 -17.34
N ARG A 109 5.24 -9.52 -17.98
CA ARG A 109 5.90 -9.63 -19.29
C ARG A 109 7.16 -10.48 -19.22
N GLU A 110 8.01 -10.26 -18.22
CA GLU A 110 9.22 -11.06 -17.97
C GLU A 110 8.88 -12.53 -17.72
N LYS A 111 7.90 -12.80 -16.87
CA LYS A 111 7.44 -14.17 -16.57
C LYS A 111 6.93 -14.89 -17.82
N LYS A 112 6.25 -14.18 -18.71
CA LYS A 112 5.80 -14.72 -19.99
C LYS A 112 6.98 -15.02 -20.93
N ALA A 113 7.99 -14.15 -20.98
CA ALA A 113 9.18 -14.39 -21.79
C ALA A 113 10.01 -15.59 -21.28
N GLU A 114 10.08 -15.79 -19.96
CA GLU A 114 10.70 -16.96 -19.32
C GLU A 114 9.94 -18.26 -19.66
N SER A 115 8.60 -18.22 -19.72
CA SER A 115 7.80 -19.40 -20.13
C SER A 115 7.80 -19.67 -21.63
N ASP A 116 7.92 -18.62 -22.45
CA ASP A 116 7.92 -18.71 -23.92
C ASP A 116 9.32 -19.02 -24.50
N SER A 117 10.35 -19.08 -23.66
CA SER A 117 11.69 -19.57 -24.03
C SER A 117 11.86 -20.99 -23.52
N PRO A 118 11.50 -22.03 -24.30
CA PRO A 118 11.93 -23.38 -23.98
C PRO A 118 13.45 -23.40 -24.08
N SER A 119 14.12 -23.66 -22.95
CA SER A 119 15.53 -24.04 -22.98
C SER A 119 15.71 -25.24 -23.93
N PRO A 120 16.78 -25.26 -24.74
CA PRO A 120 17.06 -26.34 -25.70
C PRO A 120 17.33 -27.70 -25.01
#